data_AF-A0A916DP14-F1
#
_entry.id   AF-A0A916DP14-F1
#
_cell.length_a   1.000
_cell.length_b   1.000
_cell.length_c   1.000
_cell.angle_alpha   90.00
_cell.angle_beta   90.00
_cell.angle_gamma   90.00
#
_symmetry.space_group_name_H-M   'P 1'
#
loop_
_entity.id
_entity.type
_entity.pdbx_description
1 polymer ?
#
loop_
_entity_poly.entity_id
_entity_poly.type
_entity_poly.pdbx_seq_one_letter_code
_entity_poly.pdbx_strand_id
1 'polypeptide(L)'
;MKSLLFCLLILTILMSCSNEEDKAWELALSQNSSAAIDSFLITYPDSKYATDAATHKEDFAWFAAKQKHTVYNYKKYLVDFPNGKYKDAVPNQIDSISSSNIDLAELTQSTFIGKIDYGNRETQVLAFRFAEINKDSAGIRFIAKINTSDIRKMIEGRIDPNDYLIMFMENPDDKIMLNITDGRAYKKGNKLMLESTNVNQYWNLIKYNEE
;
A
#
# COMPACT_ATOMS: atom_id res chain seq x y z
N MET A 1 39.96 -1.00 45.52
CA MET A 1 40.40 -1.85 44.38
C MET A 1 39.26 -2.61 43.71
N LYS A 2 38.38 -3.33 44.43
CA LYS A 2 37.23 -4.05 43.82
C LYS A 2 36.24 -3.13 43.07
N SER A 3 35.94 -1.93 43.59
CA SER A 3 35.08 -0.94 42.92
C SER A 3 35.71 -0.31 41.66
N LEU A 4 37.04 -0.17 41.63
CA LEU A 4 37.76 0.42 40.49
C LEU A 4 37.88 -0.60 39.34
N LEU A 5 38.08 -1.88 39.66
CA LEU A 5 38.12 -2.99 38.70
C LEU A 5 36.74 -3.24 38.06
N PHE A 6 35.66 -3.06 38.83
CA PHE A 6 34.27 -3.16 38.35
C PHE A 6 33.93 -2.00 37.40
N CYS A 7 34.32 -0.75 37.73
CA CYS A 7 34.17 0.39 36.82
C CYS A 7 35.02 0.24 35.54
N LEU A 8 36.24 -0.32 35.63
CA LEU A 8 37.09 -0.55 34.46
C LEU A 8 36.50 -1.61 33.52
N LEU A 9 35.92 -2.69 34.07
CA LEU A 9 35.24 -3.73 33.29
C LEU A 9 33.97 -3.20 32.59
N ILE A 10 33.17 -2.39 33.30
CA ILE A 10 31.99 -1.71 32.74
C ILE A 10 32.40 -0.75 31.61
N LEU A 11 33.48 0.02 31.81
CA LEU A 11 33.98 0.96 30.80
C LEU A 11 34.46 0.25 29.52
N THR A 12 35.11 -0.92 29.64
CA THR A 12 35.52 -1.72 28.48
C THR A 12 34.35 -2.35 27.73
N ILE A 13 33.30 -2.79 28.44
CA ILE A 13 32.09 -3.36 27.83
C ILE A 13 31.31 -2.27 27.08
N LEU A 14 31.19 -1.07 27.67
CA LEU A 14 30.52 0.08 27.05
C LEU A 14 31.23 0.53 25.76
N MET A 15 32.57 0.61 25.74
CA MET A 15 33.32 1.02 24.54
C MET A 15 33.27 -0.02 23.41
N SER A 16 33.25 -1.32 23.73
CA SER A 16 33.11 -2.37 22.71
C SER A 16 31.73 -2.31 22.05
N CYS A 17 30.69 -2.10 22.86
CA CYS A 17 29.31 -2.01 22.39
C CYS A 17 29.10 -0.79 21.48
N SER A 18 29.68 0.37 21.81
CA SER A 18 29.58 1.57 20.95
C SER A 18 30.27 1.40 19.59
N ASN A 19 31.39 0.67 19.52
CA ASN A 19 32.11 0.44 18.26
C ASN A 19 31.36 -0.55 17.35
N GLU A 20 30.68 -1.54 17.93
CA GLU A 20 29.84 -2.48 17.18
C GLU A 20 28.56 -1.81 16.64
N GLU A 21 27.93 -0.94 17.45
CA GLU A 21 26.79 -0.11 17.04
C GLU A 21 27.15 0.79 15.85
N ASP A 22 28.28 1.50 15.92
CA ASP A 22 28.74 2.39 14.85
C ASP A 22 28.94 1.65 13.52
N LYS A 23 29.55 0.47 13.56
CA LYS A 23 29.73 -0.39 12.37
C LYS A 23 28.40 -0.93 11.84
N ALA A 24 27.49 -1.31 12.73
CA ALA A 24 26.17 -1.77 12.34
C ALA A 24 25.35 -0.66 11.67
N TRP A 25 25.50 0.58 12.15
CA TRP A 25 24.88 1.75 11.54
C TRP A 25 25.44 2.05 10.15
N GLU A 26 26.77 2.09 9.99
CA GLU A 26 27.42 2.28 8.69
C GLU A 26 27.00 1.19 7.69
N LEU A 27 26.94 -0.06 8.15
CA LEU A 27 26.47 -1.19 7.35
C LEU A 27 25.01 -1.00 6.92
N ALA A 28 24.12 -0.58 7.83
CA ALA A 28 22.71 -0.35 7.52
C ALA A 28 22.54 0.75 6.45
N LEU A 29 23.30 1.84 6.57
CA LEU A 29 23.32 2.92 5.58
C LEU A 29 23.83 2.44 4.21
N SER A 30 24.91 1.66 4.18
CA SER A 30 25.48 1.15 2.92
C SER A 30 24.54 0.20 2.15
N GLN A 31 23.66 -0.51 2.86
CA GLN A 31 22.67 -1.40 2.24
C GLN A 31 21.50 -0.65 1.62
N ASN A 32 21.31 0.63 1.98
CA ASN A 32 20.32 1.54 1.40
C ASN A 32 18.91 0.93 1.27
N SER A 33 18.43 0.27 2.32
CA SER A 33 17.13 -0.39 2.34
C SER A 33 16.43 -0.22 3.69
N SER A 34 15.09 -0.14 3.66
CA SER A 34 14.29 -0.10 4.90
C SER A 34 14.56 -1.30 5.79
N ALA A 35 14.73 -2.50 5.21
CA ALA A 35 14.96 -3.72 5.97
C ALA A 35 16.28 -3.69 6.77
N ALA A 36 17.32 -3.06 6.22
CA ALA A 36 18.60 -2.88 6.91
C ALA A 36 18.46 -1.91 8.10
N ILE A 37 17.74 -0.80 7.91
CA ILE A 37 17.43 0.17 8.97
C ILE A 37 16.57 -0.47 10.06
N ASP A 38 15.55 -1.26 9.69
CA ASP A 38 14.71 -1.98 10.63
C ASP A 38 15.53 -3.00 11.45
N SER A 39 16.43 -3.73 10.79
CA SER A 39 17.33 -4.68 11.47
C SER A 39 18.25 -3.98 12.47
N PHE A 40 18.76 -2.80 12.10
CA PHE A 40 19.54 -1.97 13.01
C PHE A 40 18.73 -1.53 14.24
N LEU A 41 17.53 -0.99 14.05
CA LEU A 41 16.66 -0.53 15.13
C LEU A 41 16.19 -1.67 16.06
N ILE A 42 15.98 -2.88 15.53
CA ILE A 42 15.68 -4.08 16.34
C ILE A 42 16.87 -4.47 17.21
N THR A 43 18.08 -4.37 16.66
CA THR A 43 19.31 -4.77 17.37
C THR A 43 19.75 -3.71 18.39
N TYR A 44 19.58 -2.43 18.07
CA TYR A 44 19.99 -1.28 18.89
C TYR A 44 18.80 -0.31 19.12
N PRO A 45 17.79 -0.69 19.93
CA PRO A 45 16.57 0.10 20.11
C PRO A 45 16.79 1.47 20.78
N ASP A 46 17.80 1.58 21.65
CA ASP A 46 18.17 2.81 22.36
C ASP A 46 19.38 3.52 21.73
N SER A 47 19.66 3.22 20.45
CA SER A 47 20.81 3.76 19.71
C SER A 47 20.84 5.29 19.69
N LYS A 48 22.05 5.87 19.74
CA LYS A 48 22.25 7.31 19.46
C LYS A 48 21.82 7.69 18.03
N TYR A 49 21.76 6.73 17.11
CA TYR A 49 21.30 6.89 15.73
C TYR A 49 19.79 6.64 15.56
N ALA A 50 19.03 6.34 16.63
CA ALA A 50 17.63 5.97 16.50
C ALA A 50 16.78 7.03 15.77
N THR A 51 17.08 8.32 15.99
CA THR A 51 16.39 9.44 15.29
C THR A 51 16.74 9.48 13.80
N ASP A 52 18.01 9.28 13.45
CA ASP A 52 18.47 9.26 12.06
C ASP A 52 17.90 8.04 11.34
N ALA A 53 17.92 6.87 11.98
CA ALA A 53 17.33 5.64 11.46
C ALA A 53 15.82 5.80 11.21
N ALA A 54 15.07 6.41 12.13
CA ALA A 54 13.65 6.72 11.92
C ALA A 54 13.43 7.65 10.71
N THR A 55 14.29 8.67 10.55
CA THR A 55 14.26 9.58 9.40
C THR A 55 14.53 8.86 8.08
N HIS A 56 15.54 7.99 8.04
CA HIS A 56 15.85 7.19 6.86
C HIS A 56 14.71 6.22 6.50
N LYS A 57 14.10 5.59 7.50
CA LYS A 57 12.94 4.71 7.32
C LYS A 57 11.77 5.45 6.67
N GLU A 58 11.46 6.65 7.16
CA GLU A 58 10.44 7.49 6.55
C GLU A 58 10.78 7.84 5.09
N ASP A 59 12.03 8.19 4.80
CA ASP A 59 12.48 8.56 3.46
C ASP A 59 12.35 7.40 2.47
N PHE A 60 12.67 6.19 2.90
CA PHE A 60 12.43 4.98 2.10
C PHE A 60 10.94 4.75 1.87
N ALA A 61 10.10 4.90 2.89
CA ALA A 61 8.66 4.73 2.76
C ALA A 61 8.05 5.75 1.80
N TRP A 62 8.45 7.02 1.91
CA TRP A 62 8.02 8.07 0.99
C TRP A 62 8.51 7.84 -0.44
N PHE A 63 9.77 7.46 -0.60
CA PHE A 63 10.32 7.11 -1.91
C PHE A 63 9.56 5.94 -2.54
N ALA A 64 9.26 4.89 -1.76
CA ALA A 64 8.44 3.77 -2.21
C ALA A 64 7.03 4.22 -2.61
N ALA A 65 6.38 5.07 -1.81
CA ALA A 65 5.06 5.60 -2.12
C ALA A 65 5.06 6.40 -3.43
N LYS A 66 6.04 7.27 -3.64
CA LYS A 66 6.22 8.03 -4.90
C LYS A 66 6.51 7.12 -6.10
N GLN A 67 7.34 6.09 -5.94
CA GLN A 67 7.62 5.15 -7.03
C GLN A 67 6.39 4.33 -7.41
N LYS A 68 5.62 3.88 -6.42
CA LYS A 68 4.35 3.17 -6.68
C LYS A 68 3.31 4.11 -7.27
N HIS A 69 3.25 5.36 -6.82
CA HIS A 69 2.37 6.40 -7.34
C HIS A 69 0.91 5.94 -7.40
N THR A 70 0.38 5.51 -6.26
CA THR A 70 -0.99 4.98 -6.12
C THR A 70 -1.63 5.60 -4.88
N VAL A 71 -2.97 5.71 -4.89
CA VAL A 71 -3.71 6.18 -3.71
C VAL A 71 -3.44 5.30 -2.49
N TYR A 72 -3.42 3.97 -2.67
CA TYR A 72 -3.11 3.02 -1.60
C TYR A 72 -1.76 3.32 -0.93
N ASN A 73 -0.68 3.45 -1.71
CA ASN A 73 0.66 3.62 -1.14
C ASN A 73 0.85 4.99 -0.48
N TYR A 74 0.20 6.04 -0.97
CA TYR A 74 0.23 7.34 -0.29
C TYR A 74 -0.58 7.34 1.01
N LYS A 75 -1.78 6.72 1.01
CA LYS A 75 -2.55 6.53 2.25
C LYS A 75 -1.81 5.65 3.25
N LYS A 76 -1.12 4.61 2.78
CA LYS A 76 -0.28 3.75 3.63
C LYS A 76 0.85 4.56 4.28
N TYR A 77 1.52 5.42 3.54
CA TYR A 77 2.53 6.32 4.11
C TYR A 77 1.94 7.20 5.24
N LEU A 78 0.73 7.76 5.06
CA LEU A 78 0.07 8.55 6.13
C LEU A 78 -0.25 7.74 7.38
N VAL A 79 -0.57 6.45 7.23
CA VAL A 79 -0.84 5.55 8.36
C VAL A 79 0.44 5.17 9.08
N ASP A 80 1.50 4.86 8.32
CA ASP A 80 2.79 4.48 8.87
C ASP A 80 3.51 5.69 9.51
N PHE A 81 3.27 6.90 9.00
CA PHE A 81 3.91 8.16 9.43
C PHE A 81 2.88 9.29 9.63
N PRO A 82 2.03 9.24 10.67
CA PRO A 82 0.91 10.18 10.86
C PRO A 82 1.35 11.63 11.13
N ASN A 83 2.59 11.82 11.59
CA ASN A 83 3.25 13.12 11.78
C ASN A 83 4.52 13.23 10.90
N GLY A 84 4.59 12.47 9.81
CA GLY A 84 5.76 12.42 8.93
C GLY A 84 6.00 13.74 8.19
N LYS A 85 7.26 13.98 7.82
CA LYS A 85 7.71 15.18 7.11
C LYS A 85 7.09 15.37 5.74
N TYR A 86 6.54 14.32 5.11
CA TYR A 86 5.90 14.39 3.80
C TYR A 86 4.37 14.33 3.85
N LYS A 87 3.76 14.33 5.04
CA LYS A 87 2.30 14.29 5.22
C LYS A 87 1.56 15.30 4.34
N ASP A 88 1.99 16.56 4.35
CA ASP A 88 1.32 17.65 3.66
C ASP A 88 1.50 17.59 2.13
N ALA A 89 2.45 16.79 1.63
CA ALA A 89 2.63 16.56 0.21
C ALA A 89 1.65 15.51 -0.35
N VAL A 90 1.11 14.63 0.50
CA VAL A 90 0.28 13.49 0.07
C VAL A 90 -0.97 13.91 -0.71
N PRO A 91 -1.77 14.92 -0.29
CA PRO A 91 -2.97 15.32 -1.03
C PRO A 91 -2.64 15.67 -2.49
N ASN A 92 -1.63 16.52 -2.71
CA ASN A 92 -1.19 16.90 -4.05
C ASN A 92 -0.72 15.69 -4.89
N GLN A 93 -0.08 14.70 -4.26
CA GLN A 93 0.30 13.48 -4.96
C GLN A 93 -0.91 12.63 -5.36
N ILE A 94 -1.92 12.52 -4.49
CA ILE A 94 -3.16 11.79 -4.79
C ILE A 94 -3.96 12.49 -5.90
N ASP A 95 -4.01 13.82 -5.88
CA ASP A 95 -4.70 14.64 -6.89
C ASP A 95 -4.00 14.55 -8.26
N SER A 96 -2.67 14.36 -8.27
CA SER A 96 -1.92 14.15 -9.51
C SER A 96 -2.22 12.82 -10.20
N ILE A 97 -2.82 11.85 -9.51
CA ILE A 97 -3.25 10.58 -10.10
C ILE A 97 -4.51 10.84 -10.94
N SER A 98 -4.32 10.87 -12.26
CA SER A 98 -5.37 11.20 -13.21
C SER A 98 -6.49 10.16 -13.26
N SER A 99 -7.71 10.61 -12.96
CA SER A 99 -8.96 9.89 -13.26
C SER A 99 -9.79 10.56 -14.35
N SER A 100 -9.46 11.78 -14.77
CA SER A 100 -10.27 12.66 -15.61
C SER A 100 -10.53 12.19 -17.05
N ASN A 101 -10.13 10.96 -17.41
CA ASN A 101 -10.19 10.40 -18.76
C ASN A 101 -10.57 8.91 -18.78
N ILE A 102 -11.32 8.44 -17.78
CA ILE A 102 -11.87 7.08 -17.80
C ILE A 102 -13.22 7.10 -18.51
N ASP A 103 -13.23 6.49 -19.70
CA ASP A 103 -14.45 6.24 -20.45
C ASP A 103 -15.18 5.02 -19.84
N LEU A 104 -16.47 5.19 -19.52
CA LEU A 104 -17.29 4.09 -19.02
C LEU A 104 -17.46 2.97 -20.05
N ALA A 105 -17.41 3.30 -21.34
CA ALA A 105 -17.40 2.30 -22.40
C ALA A 105 -16.09 1.48 -22.40
N GLU A 106 -14.96 2.10 -22.05
CA GLU A 106 -13.70 1.37 -21.88
C GLU A 106 -13.80 0.39 -20.69
N LEU A 107 -14.43 0.79 -19.58
CA LEU A 107 -14.64 -0.09 -18.43
C LEU A 107 -15.46 -1.32 -18.80
N THR A 108 -16.58 -1.17 -19.52
CA THR A 108 -17.47 -2.30 -19.88
C THR A 108 -16.87 -3.25 -20.91
N GLN A 109 -15.99 -2.75 -21.79
CA GLN A 109 -15.31 -3.58 -22.79
C GLN A 109 -14.07 -4.28 -22.23
N SER A 110 -13.57 -3.84 -21.08
CA SER A 110 -12.35 -4.37 -20.48
C SER A 110 -12.61 -5.63 -19.65
N THR A 111 -11.64 -6.55 -19.69
CA THR A 111 -11.48 -7.58 -18.66
C THR A 111 -10.32 -7.16 -17.78
N PHE A 112 -10.51 -7.26 -16.46
CA PHE A 112 -9.46 -6.99 -15.49
C PHE A 112 -9.01 -8.29 -14.84
N ILE A 113 -7.71 -8.39 -14.59
CA ILE A 113 -7.08 -9.51 -13.88
C ILE A 113 -6.22 -8.96 -12.75
N GLY A 114 -5.94 -9.78 -11.75
CA GLY A 114 -5.06 -9.38 -10.66
C GLY A 114 -5.31 -10.22 -9.43
N LYS A 115 -5.37 -9.57 -8.26
CA LYS A 115 -5.44 -10.29 -7.00
C LYS A 115 -6.12 -9.50 -5.89
N ILE A 116 -6.58 -10.23 -4.88
CA ILE A 116 -7.08 -9.71 -3.60
C ILE A 116 -6.21 -10.31 -2.50
N ASP A 117 -5.65 -9.44 -1.65
CA ASP A 117 -4.81 -9.80 -0.51
C ASP A 117 -5.58 -9.57 0.80
N TYR A 118 -5.81 -10.65 1.53
CA TYR A 118 -6.49 -10.66 2.82
C TYR A 118 -5.51 -10.64 4.00
N GLY A 119 -4.22 -10.44 3.75
CA GLY A 119 -3.13 -10.46 4.73
C GLY A 119 -2.64 -11.87 5.06
N ASN A 120 -3.55 -12.82 5.31
CA ASN A 120 -3.21 -14.22 5.59
C ASN A 120 -3.32 -15.14 4.36
N ARG A 121 -3.98 -14.68 3.30
CA ARG A 121 -4.15 -15.40 2.04
C ARG A 121 -4.28 -14.42 0.89
N GLU A 122 -3.90 -14.88 -0.29
CA GLU A 122 -4.08 -14.16 -1.55
C GLU A 122 -4.98 -14.99 -2.46
N THR A 123 -5.95 -14.34 -3.11
CA THR A 123 -6.82 -14.96 -4.12
C THR A 123 -6.57 -14.30 -5.47
N GLN A 124 -6.34 -15.12 -6.51
CA GLN A 124 -6.18 -14.61 -7.87
C GLN A 124 -7.54 -14.25 -8.47
N VAL A 125 -7.63 -13.09 -9.11
CA VAL A 125 -8.77 -12.66 -9.91
C VAL A 125 -8.46 -12.98 -11.36
N LEU A 126 -9.06 -14.06 -11.85
CA LEU A 126 -8.88 -14.58 -13.21
C LEU A 126 -9.64 -13.77 -14.25
N ALA A 127 -10.78 -13.20 -13.85
CA ALA A 127 -11.50 -12.23 -14.65
C ALA A 127 -12.44 -11.38 -13.78
N PHE A 128 -12.38 -10.07 -13.95
CA PHE A 128 -13.35 -9.11 -13.47
C PHE A 128 -13.89 -8.32 -14.67
N ARG A 129 -15.21 -8.26 -14.82
CA ARG A 129 -15.87 -7.61 -15.96
C ARG A 129 -17.11 -6.90 -15.50
N PHE A 130 -17.27 -5.63 -15.89
CA PHE A 130 -18.53 -4.93 -15.70
C PHE A 130 -19.58 -5.52 -16.65
N ALA A 131 -20.63 -6.12 -16.08
CA ALA A 131 -21.77 -6.63 -16.83
C ALA A 131 -22.76 -5.50 -17.16
N GLU A 132 -22.92 -4.56 -16.24
CA GLU A 132 -23.79 -3.39 -16.39
C GLU A 132 -23.13 -2.18 -15.76
N ILE A 133 -23.25 -1.01 -16.40
CA ILE A 133 -22.89 0.30 -15.86
C ILE A 133 -24.00 1.28 -16.24
N ASN A 134 -24.65 1.87 -15.25
CA ASN A 134 -25.75 2.81 -15.44
C ASN A 134 -25.52 4.06 -14.61
N LYS A 135 -25.70 5.23 -15.21
CA LYS A 135 -25.64 6.51 -14.50
C LYS A 135 -27.03 6.86 -13.96
N ASP A 136 -27.08 7.24 -12.69
CA ASP A 136 -28.29 7.67 -12.01
C ASP A 136 -28.02 8.97 -11.21
N SER A 137 -29.01 9.42 -10.42
CA SER A 137 -28.93 10.65 -9.64
C SER A 137 -27.90 10.62 -8.49
N ALA A 138 -27.45 9.44 -8.09
CA ALA A 138 -26.49 9.24 -7.01
C ALA A 138 -25.16 8.63 -7.49
N GLY A 139 -24.84 8.76 -8.79
CA GLY A 139 -23.55 8.41 -9.36
C GLY A 139 -23.66 7.38 -10.49
N ILE A 140 -22.70 6.46 -10.54
CA ILE A 140 -22.69 5.37 -11.51
C ILE A 140 -22.88 4.06 -10.76
N ARG A 141 -24.01 3.37 -10.94
CA ARG A 141 -24.23 2.02 -10.44
C ARG A 141 -23.62 1.02 -11.42
N PHE A 142 -23.01 -0.05 -10.91
CA PHE A 142 -22.59 -1.17 -11.73
C PHE A 142 -22.97 -2.52 -11.14
N ILE A 143 -23.03 -3.51 -12.04
CA ILE A 143 -22.99 -4.92 -11.71
C ILE A 143 -21.75 -5.50 -12.40
N ALA A 144 -20.91 -6.23 -11.68
CA ALA A 144 -19.72 -6.86 -12.21
C ALA A 144 -19.73 -8.38 -11.98
N LYS A 145 -19.21 -9.12 -12.95
CA LYS A 145 -18.86 -10.53 -12.84
C LYS A 145 -17.43 -10.62 -12.35
N ILE A 146 -17.21 -11.37 -11.27
CA ILE A 146 -15.88 -11.69 -10.77
C ILE A 146 -15.69 -13.20 -10.70
N ASN A 147 -14.63 -13.67 -11.35
CA ASN A 147 -14.16 -15.04 -11.36
C ASN A 147 -12.78 -15.05 -10.73
N THR A 148 -12.66 -15.68 -9.57
CA THR A 148 -11.40 -15.88 -8.87
C THR A 148 -10.93 -17.33 -9.02
N SER A 149 -9.78 -17.66 -8.44
CA SER A 149 -9.35 -19.06 -8.30
C SER A 149 -10.33 -19.93 -7.51
N ASP A 150 -11.14 -19.30 -6.65
CA ASP A 150 -11.92 -19.99 -5.62
C ASP A 150 -13.43 -19.88 -5.87
N ILE A 151 -13.88 -18.74 -6.41
CA ILE A 151 -15.30 -18.39 -6.50
C ILE A 151 -15.67 -17.69 -7.80
N ARG A 152 -16.94 -17.81 -8.17
CA ARG A 152 -17.57 -17.03 -9.24
C ARG A 152 -18.81 -16.36 -8.68
N LYS A 153 -18.90 -15.04 -8.78
CA LYS A 153 -20.08 -14.30 -8.34
C LYS A 153 -20.34 -13.03 -9.15
N MET A 154 -21.57 -12.53 -9.01
CA MET A 154 -21.89 -11.15 -9.35
C MET A 154 -21.62 -10.30 -8.10
N ILE A 155 -21.11 -9.09 -8.29
CA ILE A 155 -21.05 -8.08 -7.24
C ILE A 155 -21.65 -6.79 -7.77
N GLU A 156 -22.25 -6.03 -6.87
CA GLU A 156 -22.76 -4.70 -7.18
C GLU A 156 -21.83 -3.66 -6.58
N GLY A 157 -21.91 -2.45 -7.10
CA GLY A 157 -21.17 -1.34 -6.54
C GLY A 157 -21.52 -0.02 -7.20
N ARG A 158 -20.84 1.03 -6.75
CA ARG A 158 -20.98 2.37 -7.29
C ARG A 158 -19.63 2.98 -7.58
N ILE A 159 -19.60 3.85 -8.58
CA ILE A 159 -18.47 4.69 -8.94
C ILE A 159 -18.90 6.15 -8.78
N ASP A 160 -18.15 6.92 -8.00
CA ASP A 160 -18.32 8.38 -7.98
C ASP A 160 -17.81 8.96 -9.32
N PRO A 161 -18.62 9.73 -10.07
CA PRO A 161 -18.22 10.21 -11.38
C PRO A 161 -17.16 11.32 -11.37
N ASN A 162 -16.85 11.91 -10.21
CA ASN A 162 -15.91 13.02 -10.11
C ASN A 162 -14.47 12.53 -9.88
N ASP A 163 -14.29 11.60 -8.95
CA ASP A 163 -12.96 11.08 -8.56
C ASP A 163 -12.75 9.59 -8.85
N TYR A 164 -13.79 8.92 -9.35
CA TYR A 164 -13.82 7.50 -9.71
C TYR A 164 -13.52 6.57 -8.53
N LEU A 165 -13.88 6.98 -7.31
CA LEU A 165 -13.93 6.09 -6.16
C LEU A 165 -14.96 4.98 -6.40
N ILE A 166 -14.53 3.74 -6.16
CA ILE A 166 -15.31 2.52 -6.30
C ILE A 166 -15.73 2.07 -4.90
N MET A 167 -17.03 1.90 -4.69
CA MET A 167 -17.59 1.27 -3.50
C MET A 167 -18.25 -0.03 -3.90
N PHE A 168 -17.90 -1.14 -3.25
CA PHE A 168 -18.56 -2.43 -3.47
C PHE A 168 -19.70 -2.61 -2.47
N MET A 169 -20.80 -3.17 -2.96
CA MET A 169 -21.97 -3.49 -2.17
C MET A 169 -22.17 -5.01 -2.24
N GLU A 170 -21.82 -5.69 -1.15
CA GLU A 170 -22.09 -7.11 -1.03
C GLU A 170 -23.38 -7.34 -0.24
N ASN A 171 -24.18 -8.31 -0.69
CA ASN A 171 -25.40 -8.69 0.00
C ASN A 171 -25.02 -9.53 1.24
N PRO A 172 -25.39 -9.13 2.47
CA PRO A 172 -25.09 -9.92 3.68
C PRO A 172 -25.69 -11.32 3.67
N ASP A 173 -26.69 -11.58 2.83
CA ASP A 173 -27.30 -12.91 2.66
C ASP A 173 -26.52 -13.81 1.68
N ASP A 174 -25.49 -13.29 1.01
CA ASP A 174 -24.62 -14.10 0.14
C ASP A 174 -23.90 -15.18 0.96
N LYS A 175 -23.97 -16.42 0.48
CA LYS A 175 -23.25 -17.55 1.12
C LYS A 175 -21.74 -17.34 1.17
N ILE A 176 -21.17 -16.56 0.24
CA ILE A 176 -19.75 -16.27 0.17
C ILE A 176 -19.53 -14.79 -0.13
N MET A 177 -18.83 -14.13 0.79
CA MET A 177 -18.41 -12.73 0.70
C MET A 177 -16.97 -12.66 0.17
N LEU A 178 -16.71 -11.71 -0.73
CA LEU A 178 -15.36 -11.32 -1.12
C LEU A 178 -14.72 -10.40 -0.09
N ASN A 179 -15.53 -9.68 0.70
CA ASN A 179 -15.11 -8.64 1.63
C ASN A 179 -14.20 -7.59 0.98
N ILE A 180 -14.35 -7.32 -0.32
CA ILE A 180 -13.49 -6.37 -1.05
C ILE A 180 -13.87 -4.93 -0.66
N THR A 181 -12.88 -4.16 -0.24
CA THR A 181 -13.01 -2.79 0.24
C THR A 181 -12.91 -1.77 -0.88
N ASP A 182 -13.21 -0.51 -0.56
CA ASP A 182 -13.22 0.60 -1.50
C ASP A 182 -11.94 0.73 -2.34
N GLY A 183 -12.13 1.11 -3.59
CA GLY A 183 -11.07 1.30 -4.57
C GLY A 183 -11.19 2.59 -5.33
N ARG A 184 -10.37 2.70 -6.37
CA ARG A 184 -10.43 3.79 -7.35
C ARG A 184 -10.10 3.24 -8.73
N ALA A 185 -10.83 3.71 -9.74
CA ALA A 185 -10.42 3.54 -11.12
C ALA A 185 -9.50 4.70 -11.53
N TYR A 186 -8.37 4.39 -12.16
CA TYR A 186 -7.43 5.40 -12.67
C TYR A 186 -6.58 4.85 -13.82
N LYS A 187 -5.88 5.72 -14.54
CA LYS A 187 -4.90 5.31 -15.56
C LYS A 187 -3.48 5.51 -15.05
N LYS A 188 -2.64 4.49 -15.21
CA LYS A 188 -1.19 4.56 -14.95
C LYS A 188 -0.45 4.34 -16.27
N GLY A 189 0.02 5.43 -16.87
CA GLY A 189 0.42 5.42 -18.29
C GLY A 189 -0.79 5.03 -19.14
N ASN A 190 -0.63 4.03 -20.00
CA ASN A 190 -1.72 3.53 -20.85
C ASN A 190 -2.53 2.38 -20.21
N LYS A 191 -2.22 1.99 -18.97
CA LYS A 191 -2.91 0.88 -18.29
C LYS A 191 -4.06 1.40 -17.45
N LEU A 192 -5.26 0.91 -17.72
CA LEU A 192 -6.43 1.12 -16.88
C LEU A 192 -6.36 0.20 -15.66
N MET A 193 -6.48 0.80 -14.48
CA MET A 193 -6.29 0.17 -13.18
C MET A 193 -7.57 0.32 -12.34
N LEU A 194 -7.93 -0.72 -11.59
CA LEU A 194 -8.80 -0.64 -10.42
C LEU A 194 -7.95 -1.07 -9.23
N GLU A 195 -7.85 -0.26 -8.19
CA GLU A 195 -7.01 -0.60 -7.04
C GLU A 195 -7.63 -0.16 -5.73
N SER A 196 -7.36 -0.90 -4.67
CA SER A 196 -7.76 -0.55 -3.31
C SER A 196 -7.32 0.87 -2.96
N THR A 197 -8.13 1.55 -2.17
CA THR A 197 -7.71 2.76 -1.44
C THR A 197 -7.77 2.55 0.07
N ASN A 198 -8.08 1.33 0.52
CA ASN A 198 -8.13 0.96 1.93
C ASN A 198 -6.82 0.30 2.34
N VAL A 199 -6.09 0.90 3.28
CA VAL A 199 -4.79 0.40 3.74
C VAL A 199 -4.84 -0.94 4.49
N ASN A 200 -6.03 -1.35 4.95
CA ASN A 200 -6.22 -2.58 5.71
C ASN A 200 -6.53 -3.79 4.83
N GLN A 201 -6.76 -3.57 3.52
CA GLN A 201 -6.94 -4.65 2.56
C GLN A 201 -6.49 -4.20 1.18
N TYR A 202 -5.45 -4.83 0.67
CA TYR A 202 -4.91 -4.53 -0.64
C TYR A 202 -5.54 -5.42 -1.71
N TRP A 203 -5.87 -4.82 -2.84
CA TRP A 203 -6.24 -5.53 -4.06
C TRP A 203 -5.91 -4.64 -5.25
N ASN A 204 -5.57 -5.26 -6.38
CA ASN A 204 -5.31 -4.55 -7.61
C ASN A 204 -5.78 -5.37 -8.80
N LEU A 205 -6.45 -4.70 -9.73
CA LEU A 205 -6.95 -5.27 -10.97
C LEU A 205 -6.47 -4.39 -12.12
N ILE A 206 -5.87 -5.01 -13.12
CA ILE A 206 -5.26 -4.34 -14.27
C ILE A 206 -6.01 -4.82 -15.50
N LYS A 207 -6.32 -3.90 -16.42
CA LYS A 207 -6.89 -4.24 -17.72
C LYS A 207 -5.98 -5.26 -18.41
N TYR A 208 -6.55 -6.40 -18.73
CA TYR A 208 -5.92 -7.43 -19.54
C TYR A 208 -5.87 -6.94 -20.99
N ASN A 209 -4.69 -7.03 -21.59
CA ASN A 209 -4.50 -6.83 -23.02
C ASN A 209 -4.21 -8.21 -23.61
N GLU A 210 -5.04 -8.67 -24.54
CA GLU A 210 -4.64 -9.77 -25.41
C GLU A 210 -3.49 -9.23 -26.28
N GLU A 211 -2.31 -9.83 -26.15
CA GLU A 211 -1.17 -9.56 -27.05
C GLU A 211 -1.48 -10.00 -28.48
#